data_AF-A0A916RJH6-F1
#
_entry.id   AF-A0A916RJH6-F1
#
_cell.length_a   1.000
_cell.length_b   1.000
_cell.length_c   1.000
_cell.angle_alpha   90.00
_cell.angle_beta   90.00
_cell.angle_gamma   90.00
#
_symmetry.space_group_name_H-M   'P 1'
#
loop_
_entity.id
_entity.type
_entity.pdbx_description
1 polymer ?
#
loop_
_entity_poly.entity_id
_entity_poly.type
_entity_poly.pdbx_seq_one_letter_code
_entity_poly.pdbx_strand_id
1 'polypeptide(L)'
;MTKAITLHSQAVILSCQVTQVNFHQVEISRTYKTGPGTAFYILQEDIHYGMLLELVPFGTPIQVAFRRDAFLESGGWDTNLRSCDYIDSWIRIAEFGDAIFLNQCLVYRTIWTGVYDKKNPLKKRCNTNILMK
;
A
#
# COMPACT_ATOMS: atom_id res chain seq x y z
N MET A 1 12.79 4.06 -15.51
CA MET A 1 11.50 4.41 -14.88
C MET A 1 10.64 5.31 -15.75
N THR A 2 11.18 6.39 -16.32
CA THR A 2 10.40 7.39 -17.10
C THR A 2 9.50 6.76 -18.18
N LYS A 3 10.02 5.83 -18.99
CA LYS A 3 9.23 5.13 -20.03
C LYS A 3 8.04 4.33 -19.49
N ALA A 4 8.16 3.71 -18.30
CA ALA A 4 7.08 2.93 -17.70
C ALA A 4 6.00 3.84 -17.08
N ILE A 5 6.41 4.97 -16.51
CA ILE A 5 5.49 6.02 -16.02
C ILE A 5 4.72 6.64 -17.21
N THR A 6 5.37 6.84 -18.36
CA THR A 6 4.71 7.35 -19.57
C THR A 6 3.65 6.40 -20.12
N LEU A 7 3.86 5.07 -20.02
CA LEU A 7 2.90 4.06 -20.49
C LEU A 7 1.64 3.98 -19.62
N HIS A 8 1.73 4.43 -18.38
CA HIS A 8 0.66 4.37 -17.38
C HIS A 8 0.52 5.73 -16.70
N SER A 9 0.16 6.75 -17.48
CA SER A 9 0.04 8.13 -17.00
C SER A 9 -1.03 8.33 -15.92
N GLN A 10 -1.98 7.41 -15.82
CA GLN A 10 -3.02 7.39 -14.78
C GLN A 10 -2.54 6.75 -13.47
N ALA A 11 -1.34 6.14 -13.43
CA ALA A 11 -0.82 5.58 -12.19
C ALA A 11 -0.47 6.69 -11.19
N VAL A 12 -1.18 6.70 -10.06
CA VAL A 12 -0.94 7.62 -8.94
C VAL A 12 -0.25 6.95 -7.76
N ILE A 13 -0.28 5.61 -7.69
CA ILE A 13 0.39 4.81 -6.66
C ILE A 13 1.35 3.82 -7.31
N LEU A 14 2.52 3.64 -6.70
CA LEU A 14 3.44 2.54 -6.98
C LEU A 14 3.80 1.85 -5.67
N SER A 15 3.58 0.55 -5.58
CA SER A 15 3.98 -0.27 -4.42
C SER A 15 4.92 -1.38 -4.86
N CYS A 16 5.69 -1.92 -3.92
CA CYS A 16 6.62 -3.02 -4.18
C CYS A 16 6.58 -4.06 -3.06
N GLN A 17 7.21 -5.20 -3.30
CA GLN A 17 7.39 -6.19 -2.26
C GLN A 17 8.33 -5.66 -1.17
N VAL A 18 8.09 -6.09 0.08
CA VAL A 18 8.95 -5.78 1.21
C VAL A 18 9.51 -7.06 1.81
N THR A 19 10.77 -6.99 2.21
CA THR A 19 11.39 -8.00 3.06
C THR A 19 11.18 -7.59 4.52
N GLN A 20 10.44 -8.40 5.26
CA GLN A 20 10.25 -8.23 6.70
C GLN A 20 11.48 -8.80 7.40
N VAL A 21 12.15 -7.99 8.22
CA VAL A 21 13.35 -8.38 8.97
C VAL A 21 13.15 -8.20 10.46
N ASN A 22 13.88 -8.96 11.28
CA ASN A 22 13.96 -8.69 12.72
C ASN A 22 14.97 -7.56 13.03
N PHE A 23 15.15 -7.26 14.31
CA PHE A 23 16.10 -6.25 14.79
C PHE A 23 17.57 -6.60 14.51
N HIS A 24 17.88 -7.87 14.21
CA HIS A 24 19.19 -8.34 13.77
C HIS A 24 19.32 -8.36 12.24
N GLN A 25 18.40 -7.73 11.50
CA GLN A 25 18.38 -7.70 10.03
C GLN A 25 18.21 -9.08 9.38
N VAL A 26 17.81 -10.09 10.15
CA VAL A 26 17.50 -11.43 9.63
C VAL A 26 16.11 -11.41 9.03
N GLU A 27 15.99 -11.86 7.80
CA GLU A 27 14.72 -12.01 7.11
C GLU A 27 13.79 -12.97 7.86
N ILE A 28 12.57 -12.51 8.10
CA ILE A 28 11.47 -13.28 8.69
C ILE A 28 10.53 -13.75 7.58
N SER A 29 10.16 -12.85 6.67
CA SER A 29 9.23 -13.12 5.57
C SER A 29 9.31 -12.07 4.47
N ARG A 30 8.59 -12.29 3.36
CA ARG A 30 8.43 -11.32 2.27
C ARG A 30 6.97 -11.18 1.90
N THR A 31 6.60 -10.02 1.36
CA THR A 31 5.32 -9.87 0.65
C THR A 31 5.23 -10.93 -0.43
N TYR A 32 4.11 -11.65 -0.51
CA TYR A 32 3.88 -12.62 -1.58
C TYR A 32 3.96 -11.95 -2.95
N LYS A 33 4.38 -12.71 -3.96
CA LYS A 33 4.21 -12.28 -5.35
C LYS A 33 2.71 -12.31 -5.67
N THR A 34 2.24 -11.30 -6.37
CA THR A 34 0.85 -11.20 -6.83
C THR A 34 0.85 -10.72 -8.27
N GLY A 35 -0.25 -10.97 -9.00
CA GLY A 35 -0.37 -10.61 -10.41
C GLY A 35 0.71 -11.23 -11.32
N PRO A 36 0.68 -10.87 -12.61
CA PRO A 36 1.63 -11.37 -13.59
C PRO A 36 2.95 -10.57 -13.61
N GLY A 37 4.06 -11.25 -13.95
CA GLY A 37 5.32 -10.60 -14.30
C GLY A 37 6.03 -9.82 -13.18
N THR A 38 6.96 -8.95 -13.57
CA THR A 38 7.77 -8.14 -12.65
C THR A 38 7.03 -6.91 -12.15
N ALA A 39 6.17 -6.34 -12.99
CA ALA A 39 5.32 -5.20 -12.68
C ALA A 39 3.94 -5.47 -13.28
N PHE A 40 2.87 -5.16 -12.54
CA PHE A 40 1.53 -5.21 -13.08
C PHE A 40 0.70 -4.00 -12.66
N TYR A 41 -0.30 -3.72 -13.48
CA TYR A 41 -1.21 -2.60 -13.34
C TYR A 41 -2.44 -3.01 -12.53
N ILE A 42 -2.95 -2.12 -11.70
CA ILE A 42 -4.13 -2.29 -10.87
C ILE A 42 -5.06 -1.13 -11.18
N LEU A 43 -6.27 -1.42 -11.65
CA LEU A 43 -7.26 -0.40 -11.95
C LEU A 43 -7.75 0.24 -10.65
N GLN A 44 -8.05 1.54 -10.71
CA GLN A 44 -8.61 2.31 -9.61
C GLN A 44 -9.78 1.58 -8.92
N GLU A 45 -10.72 1.04 -9.70
CA GLU A 45 -11.92 0.36 -9.20
C GLU A 45 -11.60 -0.91 -8.37
N ASP A 46 -10.45 -1.53 -8.62
CA ASP A 46 -10.00 -2.72 -7.91
C ASP A 46 -9.22 -2.40 -6.62
N ILE A 47 -8.69 -1.19 -6.48
CA ILE A 47 -7.80 -0.84 -5.37
C ILE A 47 -8.52 -0.91 -4.03
N HIS A 48 -9.69 -0.28 -3.90
CA HIS A 48 -10.38 -0.20 -2.62
C HIS A 48 -10.75 -1.58 -2.07
N TYR A 49 -11.43 -2.40 -2.88
CA TYR A 49 -11.79 -3.77 -2.49
C TYR A 49 -10.56 -4.68 -2.37
N GLY A 50 -9.57 -4.51 -3.23
CA GLY A 50 -8.32 -5.26 -3.18
C GLY A 50 -7.54 -5.02 -1.89
N MET A 51 -7.51 -3.78 -1.40
CA MET A 51 -6.91 -3.44 -0.10
C MET A 51 -7.72 -4.01 1.07
N LEU A 52 -9.05 -3.92 1.03
CA LEU A 52 -9.93 -4.52 2.04
C LEU A 52 -9.75 -6.05 2.12
N LEU A 53 -9.52 -6.72 1.00
CA LEU A 53 -9.32 -8.17 0.95
C LEU A 53 -7.85 -8.61 1.08
N GLU A 54 -6.90 -7.66 1.21
CA GLU A 54 -5.45 -7.91 1.22
C GLU A 54 -4.92 -8.57 -0.07
N LEU A 55 -5.64 -8.39 -1.17
CA LEU A 55 -5.24 -8.85 -2.51
C LEU A 55 -4.27 -7.86 -3.16
N VAL A 56 -4.37 -6.58 -2.77
CA VAL A 56 -3.49 -5.51 -3.20
C VAL A 56 -2.49 -5.20 -2.08
N PRO A 57 -1.19 -5.47 -2.28
CA PRO A 57 -0.15 -5.31 -1.27
C PRO A 57 0.30 -3.84 -1.10
N PHE A 58 -0.64 -2.94 -0.81
CA PHE A 58 -0.33 -1.59 -0.33
C PHE A 58 -0.16 -1.66 1.18
N GLY A 59 1.11 -1.69 1.59
CA GLY A 59 1.49 -1.85 2.97
C GLY A 59 1.87 -0.53 3.60
N THR A 60 2.91 -0.59 4.42
CA THR A 60 3.44 0.59 5.11
C THR A 60 4.05 1.61 4.13
N PRO A 61 4.09 2.90 4.49
CA PRO A 61 4.65 3.96 3.65
C PRO A 61 6.06 3.70 3.09
N ILE A 62 6.89 2.91 3.79
CA ILE A 62 8.23 2.55 3.29
C ILE A 62 8.19 1.87 1.91
N GLN A 63 7.13 1.14 1.56
CA GLN A 63 7.05 0.35 0.32
C GLN A 63 6.19 0.99 -0.77
N VAL A 64 5.64 2.18 -0.52
CA VAL A 64 4.67 2.86 -1.39
C VAL A 64 5.20 4.25 -1.78
N ALA A 65 5.26 4.49 -3.08
CA ALA A 65 5.43 5.81 -3.68
C ALA A 65 4.10 6.28 -4.28
N PHE A 66 3.88 7.58 -4.31
CA PHE A 66 2.65 8.16 -4.85
C PHE A 66 2.96 9.47 -5.57
N ARG A 67 2.06 9.87 -6.48
CA ARG A 67 2.13 11.15 -7.16
C ARG A 67 1.78 12.29 -6.20
N ARG A 68 2.59 13.35 -6.23
CA ARG A 68 2.45 14.51 -5.33
C ARG A 68 1.12 15.24 -5.51
N ASP A 69 0.70 15.42 -6.75
CA ASP A 69 -0.57 16.10 -7.07
C ASP A 69 -1.76 15.32 -6.53
N ALA A 70 -1.84 14.01 -6.77
CA ALA A 70 -2.88 13.15 -6.22
C ALA A 70 -2.92 13.18 -4.68
N PHE A 71 -1.77 13.23 -4.01
CA PHE A 71 -1.72 13.35 -2.54
C PHE A 71 -2.21 14.71 -2.01
N LEU A 72 -1.93 15.79 -2.74
CA LEU A 72 -2.41 17.12 -2.34
C LEU A 72 -3.91 17.26 -2.60
N GLU A 73 -4.40 16.72 -3.72
CA GLU A 73 -5.81 16.74 -4.09
C GLU A 73 -6.65 15.84 -3.19
N SER A 74 -6.10 14.70 -2.75
CA SER A 74 -6.76 13.82 -1.81
C SER A 74 -6.92 14.42 -0.41
N GLY A 75 -6.23 15.52 -0.10
CA GLY A 75 -6.27 16.21 1.20
C GLY A 75 -5.25 15.67 2.22
N GLY A 76 -4.27 14.88 1.77
CA GLY A 76 -3.16 14.41 2.58
C GLY A 76 -3.52 13.48 3.74
N TRP A 77 -2.61 13.36 4.71
CA TRP A 77 -2.78 12.51 5.90
C TRP A 77 -3.87 13.06 6.83
N ASP A 78 -4.82 12.22 7.25
CA ASP A 78 -5.75 12.59 8.32
C ASP A 78 -5.06 12.48 9.69
N THR A 79 -4.80 13.61 10.33
CA THR A 79 -4.16 13.70 11.65
C THR A 79 -5.06 13.24 12.79
N ASN A 80 -6.36 13.03 12.55
CA ASN A 80 -7.31 12.54 13.55
C ASN A 80 -7.34 11.01 13.63
N LEU A 81 -6.85 10.31 12.60
CA LEU A 81 -6.73 8.86 12.59
C LEU A 81 -5.51 8.41 13.40
N ARG A 82 -5.77 7.69 14.50
CA ARG A 82 -4.70 7.14 15.37
C ARG A 82 -4.07 5.85 14.84
N SER A 83 -4.73 5.20 13.89
CA SER A 83 -4.30 3.94 13.29
C SER A 83 -4.82 3.89 11.86
N CYS A 84 -4.07 3.25 10.96
CA CYS A 84 -4.45 3.07 9.56
C CYS A 84 -4.57 4.39 8.76
N ASP A 85 -3.96 5.47 9.24
CA ASP A 85 -3.77 6.74 8.54
C ASP A 85 -3.16 6.55 7.14
N TYR A 86 -2.21 5.62 7.00
CA TYR A 86 -1.64 5.26 5.71
C TYR A 86 -2.60 4.49 4.81
N ILE A 87 -3.47 3.64 5.36
CA ILE A 87 -4.45 2.91 4.55
C ILE A 87 -5.49 3.89 4.02
N ASP A 88 -6.01 4.78 4.88
CA ASP A 88 -6.92 5.86 4.50
C ASP A 88 -6.30 6.74 3.40
N SER A 89 -5.03 7.11 3.57
CA SER A 89 -4.32 7.92 2.58
C SER A 89 -4.16 7.19 1.24
N TRP A 90 -3.88 5.88 1.22
CA TRP A 90 -3.84 5.10 -0.01
C TRP A 90 -5.19 5.02 -0.72
N ILE A 91 -6.27 4.85 0.04
CA ILE A 91 -7.64 4.80 -0.50
C ILE A 91 -7.98 6.15 -1.15
N ARG A 92 -7.74 7.26 -0.45
CA ARG A 92 -8.03 8.61 -0.95
C ARG A 92 -7.15 9.00 -2.13
N ILE A 93 -5.87 8.62 -2.15
CA ILE A 93 -5.00 8.86 -3.33
C ILE A 93 -5.48 8.03 -4.53
N ALA A 94 -5.96 6.81 -4.30
CA ALA A 94 -6.46 5.93 -5.36
C ALA A 94 -7.72 6.49 -6.05
N GLU A 95 -8.45 7.43 -5.45
CA GLU A 95 -9.56 8.13 -6.12
C GLU A 95 -9.12 8.90 -7.38
N PHE A 96 -7.84 9.23 -7.48
CA PHE A 96 -7.26 10.03 -8.56
C PHE A 96 -6.55 9.20 -9.63
N GLY A 97 -6.57 7.86 -9.52
CA GLY A 97 -6.08 7.00 -10.59
C GLY A 97 -5.66 5.61 -10.15
N ASP A 98 -4.95 4.98 -11.06
CA ASP A 98 -4.58 3.58 -10.98
C ASP A 98 -3.30 3.37 -10.16
N ALA A 99 -2.89 2.12 -10.05
CA ALA A 99 -1.65 1.76 -9.36
C ALA A 99 -0.80 0.75 -10.12
N ILE A 100 0.48 0.73 -9.77
CA ILE A 100 1.45 -0.25 -10.24
C ILE A 100 1.98 -1.01 -9.04
N PHE A 101 2.04 -2.34 -9.13
CA PHE A 101 2.78 -3.15 -8.17
C PHE A 101 4.01 -3.79 -8.79
N LEU A 102 5.14 -3.72 -8.08
CA LEU A 102 6.39 -4.35 -8.45
C LEU A 102 6.62 -5.63 -7.62
N ASN A 103 6.70 -6.78 -8.30
CA ASN A 103 7.15 -8.06 -7.74
C ASN A 103 8.68 -8.09 -7.53
N GLN A 104 9.22 -7.02 -6.95
CA GLN A 104 10.62 -6.88 -6.57
C GLN A 104 10.69 -6.37 -5.14
N CYS A 105 11.55 -6.99 -4.34
CA CYS A 105 11.85 -6.53 -2.98
C CYS A 105 12.83 -5.35 -3.06
N LEU A 106 12.30 -4.14 -2.93
CA LEU A 106 13.10 -2.91 -2.98
C LEU A 106 13.34 -2.29 -1.60
N VAL A 107 12.64 -2.81 -0.58
CA VAL A 107 12.62 -2.23 0.76
C VAL A 107 12.66 -3.29 1.85
N TYR A 108 13.22 -2.90 2.99
CA TYR A 108 13.24 -3.70 4.21
C TYR A 108 12.34 -3.04 5.26
N ARG A 109 11.53 -3.86 5.93
CA ARG A 109 10.69 -3.42 7.05
C ARG A 109 11.04 -4.21 8.29
N THR A 110 11.44 -3.51 9.34
CA THR A 110 11.69 -4.15 10.63
C THR A 110 10.37 -4.49 11.33
N ILE A 111 10.19 -5.75 11.70
CA ILE A 111 9.12 -6.21 12.57
C ILE A 111 9.59 -6.09 14.02
N TRP A 112 8.85 -5.31 14.79
CA TRP A 112 9.10 -5.09 16.21
C TRP A 112 8.09 -5.86 17.04
N THR A 113 8.56 -6.67 18.00
CA THR A 113 7.71 -7.52 18.85
C THR A 113 6.84 -6.72 19.84
N GLY A 114 7.16 -5.45 20.08
CA GLY A 114 6.38 -4.53 20.93
C GLY A 114 5.24 -3.81 20.21
N VAL A 115 5.00 -4.06 18.91
CA VAL A 115 3.90 -3.43 18.18
C VAL A 115 2.57 -4.03 18.65
N TYR A 116 1.72 -3.16 19.22
CA TYR A 116 0.39 -3.53 19.71
C TYR A 116 -0.56 -3.99 18.59
N ASP A 117 -0.33 -3.54 17.36
CA ASP A 117 -1.16 -3.87 16.20
C ASP A 117 -0.74 -5.20 15.56
N LYS A 118 -1.26 -6.29 16.13
CA LYS A 118 -1.39 -7.57 15.39
C LYS A 118 -2.34 -7.39 14.22
N LYS A 119 -2.20 -8.25 13.20
CA LYS A 119 -3.10 -8.28 12.03
C LYS A 119 -4.56 -8.22 12.48
N ASN A 120 -5.25 -7.13 12.11
CA ASN A 120 -6.62 -6.93 12.55
C ASN A 120 -7.53 -8.01 11.95
N PRO A 121 -8.42 -8.64 12.74
CA PRO A 121 -9.41 -9.56 12.21
C PRO A 121 -10.28 -8.90 11.12
N LEU A 122 -10.76 -9.68 10.15
CA LEU A 122 -11.57 -9.17 9.04
C LEU A 122 -12.73 -8.29 9.52
N LYS A 123 -13.48 -8.71 10.55
CA LYS A 123 -14.59 -7.92 11.12
C LYS A 123 -14.14 -6.53 11.61
N LYS A 124 -12.99 -6.44 12.28
CA LYS A 124 -12.45 -5.16 12.74
C LYS A 124 -12.03 -4.30 11.54
N ARG A 125 -11.40 -4.91 10.53
CA ARG A 125 -11.01 -4.23 9.29
C ARG A 125 -12.22 -3.70 8.52
N CYS A 126 -13.29 -4.47 8.36
CA CYS A 126 -14.53 -4.03 7.74
C CYS A 126 -15.14 -2.85 8.51
N ASN A 127 -15.22 -2.93 9.84
CA ASN A 127 -15.72 -1.84 10.66
C ASN A 127 -14.86 -0.56 10.52
N THR A 128 -13.53 -0.70 10.48
CA THR A 128 -12.65 0.45 10.28
C THR A 128 -12.76 1.00 8.85
N ASN A 129 -12.89 0.15 7.84
CA ASN A 129 -13.02 0.56 6.45
C ASN A 129 -14.33 1.33 6.18
N ILE A 130 -15.43 1.03 6.90
CA ILE A 130 -16.66 1.86 6.88
C ILE A 130 -16.40 3.29 7.38
N LEU A 131 -15.40 3.48 8.24
CA LEU A 131 -15.02 4.81 8.78
C LEU A 131 -13.98 5.52 7.92
N MET A 132 -13.27 4.78 7.05
CA MET A 132 -12.35 5.35 6.06
C MET A 132 -13.17 5.95 4.92
N LYS A 133 -12.70 7.05 4.35
CA LYS A 133 -13.38 7.73 3.25
C LYS A 133 -12.87 7.24 1.91
#